data_AF-A0A7C6VTS1-F1
#
_entry.id   AF-A0A7C6VTS1-F1
#
_cell.length_a   1.000
_cell.length_b   1.000
_cell.length_c   1.000
_cell.angle_alpha   90.00
_cell.angle_beta   90.00
_cell.angle_gamma   90.00
#
_symmetry.space_group_name_H-M   'P 1'
#
loop_
_entity.id
_entity.type
_entity.pdbx_description
1 polymer ?
#
loop_
_entity_poly.entity_id
_entity_poly.type
_entity_poly.pdbx_seq_one_letter_code
_entity_poly.pdbx_strand_id
1 'polypeptide(L)' 'MSFTSNVKNEVSRLETVKFENISELSAILRNSEILDDRINVITENASVARRVYNLIKGIYGITCRITVRKGYNY' A
#
# COMPACT_ATOMS: atom_id res chain seq x y z
N MET A 1 -14.52 -9.60 -9.57
CA MET A 1 -13.29 -8.78 -9.59
C MET A 1 -13.36 -7.84 -10.78
N SER A 2 -12.94 -6.59 -10.62
CA SER A 2 -12.82 -5.64 -11.74
C SER A 2 -11.51 -5.85 -12.49
N PHE A 3 -11.44 -5.42 -13.76
CA PHE A 3 -10.20 -5.40 -14.54
C PHE A 3 -9.07 -4.68 -13.77
N THR A 4 -9.37 -3.53 -13.18
CA THR A 4 -8.45 -2.76 -12.33
C THR A 4 -7.91 -3.58 -11.16
N SER A 5 -8.75 -4.41 -10.52
CA SER A 5 -8.30 -5.26 -9.42
C SER A 5 -7.29 -6.31 -9.89
N ASN A 6 -7.48 -6.88 -11.08
CA ASN A 6 -6.57 -7.85 -11.66
C ASN A 6 -5.19 -7.22 -11.93
N VAL A 7 -5.18 -6.05 -12.57
CA VAL A 7 -3.94 -5.31 -12.84
C VAL A 7 -3.22 -4.96 -11.54
N LYS A 8 -3.93 -4.42 -10.53
CA LYS A 8 -3.34 -4.11 -9.21
C LYS A 8 -2.75 -5.35 -8.53
N ASN A 9 -3.40 -6.51 -8.65
CA ASN A 9 -2.92 -7.78 -8.07
C ASN A 9 -1.63 -8.26 -8.74
N GLU A 10 -1.50 -8.08 -10.04
CA GLU A 10 -0.30 -8.44 -10.79
C GLU A 10 0.87 -7.51 -10.45
N VAL A 11 0.69 -6.20 -10.62
CA VAL A 11 1.76 -5.20 -10.46
C VAL A 11 2.29 -5.15 -9.03
N SER A 12 1.43 -5.33 -8.01
CA SER A 12 1.86 -5.31 -6.59
C SER A 12 2.76 -6.49 -6.17
N ARG A 13 2.95 -7.49 -7.03
CA ARG A 13 3.80 -8.66 -6.78
C ARG A 13 5.11 -8.63 -7.53
N LEU A 14 5.35 -7.60 -8.35
CA LEU A 14 6.61 -7.46 -9.07
C LEU A 14 7.77 -7.31 -8.10
N GLU A 15 8.86 -8.01 -8.40
CA GLU A 15 10.13 -7.83 -7.71
C GLU A 15 10.80 -6.55 -8.22
N THR A 16 11.42 -5.83 -7.29
CA THR A 16 11.94 -4.48 -7.51
C THR A 16 13.18 -4.28 -6.67
N VAL A 17 14.09 -3.43 -7.14
CA VAL A 17 15.33 -3.14 -6.43
C VAL A 17 15.14 -2.05 -5.37
N LYS A 18 16.13 -1.87 -4.50
CA LYS A 18 16.06 -0.95 -3.36
C LYS A 18 15.61 0.47 -3.73
N PHE A 19 16.15 1.04 -4.81
CA PHE A 19 15.79 2.40 -5.24
C PHE A 19 14.34 2.49 -5.74
N GLU A 20 13.88 1.49 -6.47
CA GLU A 20 12.49 1.39 -6.95
C GLU A 20 11.52 1.23 -5.77
N ASN A 21 11.87 0.42 -4.78
CA ASN A 21 11.09 0.26 -3.55
C ASN A 21 10.87 1.59 -2.81
N ILE A 22 11.94 2.38 -2.68
CA ILE A 22 11.88 3.70 -2.04
C ILE A 22 11.03 4.65 -2.89
N SER A 23 11.22 4.64 -4.21
CA SER A 23 10.45 5.48 -5.15
C SER A 23 8.95 5.16 -5.10
N GLU A 24 8.59 3.87 -5.19
CA GLU A 24 7.21 3.38 -5.11
C GLU A 24 6.57 3.78 -3.78
N LEU A 25 7.25 3.52 -2.66
CA LEU A 25 6.73 3.89 -1.34
C LEU A 25 6.57 5.41 -1.21
N SER A 26 7.52 6.20 -1.72
CA SER A 26 7.45 7.66 -1.69
C SER A 26 6.24 8.19 -2.46
N ALA A 27 5.93 7.60 -3.62
CA ALA A 27 4.75 7.95 -4.39
C ALA A 27 3.46 7.59 -3.63
N ILE A 28 3.39 6.42 -3.00
CA ILE A 28 2.24 5.99 -2.21
C ILE A 28 2.01 6.92 -1.03
N LEU A 29 3.04 7.20 -0.23
CA LEU A 29 2.94 8.05 0.95
C LEU A 29 2.58 9.49 0.59
N ARG A 30 3.08 10.02 -0.54
CA ARG A 30 2.71 11.34 -1.06
C ARG A 30 1.21 11.48 -1.35
N ASN A 31 0.56 10.39 -1.76
CA ASN A 31 -0.87 10.35 -2.05
C ASN A 31 -1.72 9.85 -0.88
N SER A 32 -1.10 9.59 0.28
CA SER A 32 -1.78 9.09 1.46
C SER A 32 -2.32 10.23 2.32
N GLU A 33 -3.34 9.93 3.13
CA GLU A 33 -3.92 10.90 4.04
C GLU A 33 -2.99 11.09 5.26
N ILE A 34 -2.76 12.35 5.64
CA ILE A 34 -2.02 12.71 6.84
C ILE A 34 -3.03 13.28 7.84
N LEU A 35 -3.19 12.60 8.97
CA LEU A 35 -4.11 12.97 10.05
C LEU A 35 -3.31 13.01 11.35
N ASP A 36 -3.18 14.20 11.92
CA ASP A 36 -2.35 14.47 13.09
C ASP A 36 -0.92 13.92 12.89
N ASP A 37 -0.49 13.02 13.77
CA ASP A 37 0.82 12.36 13.74
C ASP A 37 0.79 10.99 13.04
N ARG A 38 -0.16 10.75 12.14
CA ARG A 38 -0.36 9.45 11.48
C ARG A 38 -0.53 9.60 9.97
N ILE A 39 0.11 8.68 9.24
CA ILE A 39 -0.11 8.50 7.81
C ILE A 39 -1.06 7.32 7.62
N ASN A 40 -2.20 7.58 7.00
CA ASN A 40 -3.21 6.57 6.67
C ASN A 40 -3.14 6.23 5.19
N VAL A 41 -2.71 5.01 4.89
CA VAL A 41 -2.77 4.44 3.53
C VAL A 41 -4.07 3.64 3.42
N ILE A 42 -5.00 4.12 2.60
CA ILE A 42 -6.30 3.48 2.38
C ILE A 42 -6.31 2.86 0.98
N THR A 43 -6.64 1.57 0.89
CA THR A 43 -6.79 0.88 -0.39
C THR A 43 -7.86 -0.19 -0.30
N GLU A 44 -8.65 -0.32 -1.36
CA GLU A 44 -9.63 -1.38 -1.56
C GLU A 44 -8.98 -2.73 -1.94
N ASN A 45 -7.71 -2.71 -2.38
CA ASN A 45 -7.02 -3.88 -2.88
C ASN A 45 -6.06 -4.46 -1.82
N ALA A 46 -6.35 -5.68 -1.39
CA ALA A 46 -5.55 -6.38 -0.37
C ALA A 46 -4.11 -6.73 -0.81
N SER A 47 -3.86 -6.94 -2.10
CA SER A 47 -2.51 -7.18 -2.64
C SER A 47 -1.66 -5.91 -2.52
N VAL A 48 -2.24 -4.76 -2.89
CA VAL A 48 -1.61 -3.44 -2.70
C VAL A 48 -1.32 -3.18 -1.22
N ALA A 49 -2.29 -3.38 -0.32
CA ALA A 49 -2.08 -3.16 1.11
C ALA A 49 -0.88 -3.96 1.67
N ARG A 50 -0.75 -5.23 1.25
CA ARG A 50 0.37 -6.10 1.65
C ARG A 50 1.70 -5.62 1.07
N ARG A 51 1.72 -5.15 -0.18
CA ARG A 51 2.91 -4.54 -0.81
C ARG A 51 3.39 -3.33 -0.02
N VAL A 52 2.50 -2.40 0.31
CA VAL A 52 2.85 -1.21 1.11
C VAL A 52 3.41 -1.59 2.47
N TYR A 53 2.75 -2.53 3.17
CA TYR A 53 3.24 -3.03 4.46
C TYR A 53 4.66 -3.60 4.35
N ASN A 54 4.92 -4.42 3.34
CA ASN A 54 6.24 -5.03 3.12
C ASN A 54 7.30 -3.98 2.78
N LEU A 55 6.96 -2.96 1.98
CA LEU A 55 7.86 -1.85 1.66
C LEU A 55 8.24 -1.08 2.93
N ILE A 56 7.27 -0.70 3.76
CA ILE A 56 7.53 0.02 5.02
C ILE A 56 8.37 -0.84 5.97
N LYS A 57 8.01 -2.13 6.12
CA LYS A 57 8.73 -3.04 6.99
C LYS A 57 10.16 -3.28 6.51
N GLY A 58 10.36 -3.43 5.20
CA GLY A 58 11.67 -3.69 4.59
C GLY A 58 12.60 -2.48 4.58
N ILE A 59 12.06 -1.28 4.32
CA ILE A 59 12.88 -0.05 4.23
C ILE A 59 13.18 0.53 5.60
N TYR A 60 12.19 0.57 6.50
CA TYR A 60 12.29 1.28 7.77
C TYR A 60 12.26 0.37 9.00
N GLY A 61 11.99 -0.93 8.86
CA GLY A 61 11.85 -1.84 10.00
C GLY A 61 10.55 -1.66 10.80
N ILE A 62 9.67 -0.74 10.39
CA ILE A 62 8.45 -0.36 11.10
C ILE A 62 7.32 -1.34 10.81
N THR A 63 6.60 -1.77 11.85
CA THR A 63 5.39 -2.58 11.72
C THR A 63 4.16 -1.66 11.71
N CYS A 64 3.42 -1.64 10.61
CA CYS A 64 2.21 -0.82 10.50
C CYS A 64 0.99 -1.50 11.12
N ARG A 65 0.05 -0.72 11.66
CA ARG A 65 -1.26 -1.21 12.06
C ARG A 65 -2.16 -1.37 10.83
N ILE A 66 -2.68 -2.58 10.60
CA ILE A 66 -3.60 -2.87 9.49
C ILE A 66 -5.03 -2.96 10.05
N THR A 67 -5.99 -2.33 9.38
CA THR A 67 -7.42 -2.45 9.70
C THR A 67 -8.19 -2.80 8.44
N VAL A 68 -9.03 -3.84 8.51
CA VAL A 68 -9.95 -4.21 7.43
C VAL A 68 -11.33 -3.68 7.77
N ARG A 69 -11.92 -2.92 6.84
CA ARG A 69 -13.27 -2.36 6.97
C ARG A 69 -14.16 -2.96 5.87
N LYS A 70 -15.41 -3.29 6.19
CA LYS A 70 -16.41 -3.59 5.15
C LYS A 70 -16.76 -2.26 4.49
N GLY A 71 -16.52 -2.15 3.18
CA GLY A 71 -17.05 -1.04 2.39
C GLY A 71 -18.57 -1.18 2.31
N TYR A 72 -19.30 -0.21 2.85
CA TYR A 72 -20.72 -0.07 2.53
C TYR A 72 -20.78 0.57 1.14
N ASN A 73 -20.97 -0.25 0.11
CA ASN A 73 -21.34 0.24 -1.21
C ASN A 73 -22.81 0.68 -1.09
N TYR A 74 -23.06 1.98 -1.06
CA TYR A 74 -24.38 2.54 -1.40
C TYR A 74 -24.50 2.61 -2.91
#